data_AF-A0A7S1S3Q3-F1
#
_entry.id   AF-A0A7S1S3Q3-F1
#
_cell.length_a   1.000
_cell.length_b   1.000
_cell.length_c   1.000
_cell.angle_alpha   90.00
_cell.angle_beta   90.00
_cell.angle_gamma   90.00
#
_symmetry.space_group_name_H-M   'P 1'
#
loop_
_entity.id
_entity.type
_entity.pdbx_description
1 polymer ?
#
loop_
_entity_poly.entity_id
_entity_poly.type
_entity_poly.pdbx_seq_one_letter_code
_entity_poly.pdbx_strand_id
1 'polypeptide(L)'
;HEMEWNAAKSCFEFVVEVGSGGCESFKILADADWDKAIYPDAQDASPHEQHKLMGPDDCPQGGEWTIGRHHRDVRKEGSRYKVSFLVSSGRDPLGVKWQLLVPGD
;
A
#
# COMPACT_ATOMS: atom_id res chain seq x y z
N HIS A 1 -10.29 -0.47 7.60
CA HIS A 1 -9.62 0.85 7.67
C HIS A 1 -9.93 1.61 6.39
N GLU A 2 -10.03 2.94 6.43
CA GLU A 2 -10.34 3.78 5.26
C GLU A 2 -9.15 4.70 4.95
N MET A 3 -8.86 4.89 3.66
CA MET A 3 -7.81 5.81 3.21
C MET A 3 -8.40 7.22 2.99
N GLU A 4 -7.63 8.26 3.29
CA GLU A 4 -8.06 9.65 3.12
C GLU A 4 -7.60 10.22 1.78
N TRP A 5 -8.48 10.93 1.06
CA TRP A 5 -8.13 11.57 -0.20
C TRP A 5 -7.26 12.82 0.02
N ASN A 6 -6.07 12.85 -0.59
CA ASN A 6 -5.20 14.01 -0.67
C ASN A 6 -5.28 14.65 -2.07
N ALA A 7 -6.15 15.65 -2.21
CA ALA A 7 -6.39 16.34 -3.49
C ALA A 7 -5.12 16.99 -4.07
N ALA A 8 -4.26 17.57 -3.22
CA ALA A 8 -3.05 18.24 -3.67
C ALA A 8 -2.01 17.28 -4.27
N LYS A 9 -2.01 16.01 -3.81
CA LYS A 9 -1.08 14.97 -4.27
C LYS A 9 -1.70 13.97 -5.23
N SER A 10 -3.00 14.08 -5.50
CA SER A 10 -3.77 13.12 -6.29
C SER A 10 -3.56 11.67 -5.81
N CYS A 11 -3.70 11.45 -4.51
CA CYS A 11 -3.52 10.11 -3.92
C CYS A 11 -4.40 9.90 -2.69
N PHE A 12 -4.72 8.64 -2.41
CA PHE A 12 -5.30 8.23 -1.12
C PHE A 12 -4.17 7.90 -0.14
N GLU A 13 -4.24 8.40 1.09
CA GLU A 13 -3.22 8.20 2.13
C GLU A 13 -3.77 7.39 3.31
N PHE A 14 -2.97 6.48 3.85
CA PHE A 14 -3.28 5.76 5.09
C PHE A 14 -2.00 5.45 5.86
N VAL A 15 -2.06 5.43 7.19
CA VAL A 15 -0.90 5.10 8.02
C VAL A 15 -0.98 3.65 8.46
N VAL A 16 -0.02 2.86 8.00
CA VAL A 16 0.18 1.47 8.43
C VAL A 16 1.22 1.45 9.53
N GLU A 17 0.94 0.73 10.61
CA GLU A 17 1.89 0.46 11.68
C GLU A 17 2.43 -0.95 11.52
N VAL A 18 3.76 -1.10 11.59
CA VAL A 18 4.43 -2.40 11.49
C VAL A 18 4.25 -3.15 12.80
N GLY A 19 3.63 -4.34 12.75
CA GLY A 19 3.43 -5.20 13.91
C GLY A 19 4.72 -5.83 14.47
N SER A 20 4.57 -6.67 15.49
CA SER A 20 5.69 -7.32 16.21
C SER A 20 6.54 -8.26 15.34
N GLY A 21 6.00 -8.73 14.21
CA GLY A 21 6.75 -9.51 13.22
C GLY A 21 7.76 -8.69 12.41
N GLY A 22 7.76 -7.35 12.54
CA GLY A 22 8.63 -6.47 11.78
C GLY A 22 8.22 -6.30 10.30
N CYS A 23 7.03 -6.76 9.94
CA CYS A 23 6.40 -6.58 8.64
C CYS A 23 4.88 -6.43 8.77
N GLU A 24 4.25 -5.85 7.75
CA GLU A 24 2.79 -5.75 7.64
C GLU A 24 2.38 -5.85 6.17
N SER A 25 1.35 -6.64 5.89
CA SER A 25 0.89 -6.96 4.53
C SER A 25 -0.51 -6.40 4.28
N PHE A 26 -0.76 -5.89 3.08
CA PHE A 26 -2.06 -5.30 2.75
C PHE A 26 -2.41 -5.36 1.26
N LYS A 27 -3.72 -5.22 1.01
CA LYS A 27 -4.34 -4.92 -0.29
C LYS A 27 -5.15 -3.64 -0.17
N ILE A 28 -5.45 -3.00 -1.29
CA ILE A 28 -6.31 -1.81 -1.32
C ILE A 28 -7.68 -2.25 -1.83
N LEU A 29 -8.75 -1.88 -1.13
CA LEU A 29 -10.11 -2.24 -1.53
C LEU A 29 -10.78 -1.02 -2.16
N ALA A 30 -11.31 -1.16 -3.37
CA ALA A 30 -12.19 -0.16 -3.94
C ALA A 30 -13.58 -0.27 -3.29
N ASP A 31 -14.16 0.85 -2.88
CA ASP A 31 -15.48 0.91 -2.23
C ASP A 31 -15.64 0.00 -0.99
N ALA A 32 -14.53 -0.29 -0.29
CA ALA A 32 -14.48 -1.24 0.84
C ALA A 32 -15.01 -2.65 0.48
N ASP A 33 -14.90 -3.03 -0.79
CA ASP A 33 -15.37 -4.29 -1.35
C ASP A 33 -14.19 -5.24 -1.61
N TRP A 34 -14.22 -6.41 -0.99
CA TRP A 34 -13.18 -7.45 -1.18
C TRP A 34 -13.21 -8.03 -2.59
N ASP A 35 -14.36 -7.96 -3.27
CA ASP A 35 -14.49 -8.40 -4.66
C ASP A 35 -13.89 -7.38 -5.66
N LYS A 36 -13.40 -6.24 -5.15
CA LYS A 36 -12.77 -5.17 -5.90
C LYS A 36 -11.41 -4.81 -5.29
N ALA A 37 -10.61 -5.83 -5.01
CA ALA A 37 -9.27 -5.64 -4.47
C ALA A 37 -8.30 -5.19 -5.57
N ILE A 38 -7.47 -4.22 -5.24
CA ILE A 38 -6.33 -3.74 -6.03
C ILE A 38 -5.07 -4.23 -5.32
N TYR A 39 -4.20 -4.88 -6.06
CA TYR A 39 -3.08 -5.63 -5.51
C TYR A 39 -1.92 -5.75 -6.53
N PRO A 40 -0.70 -6.11 -6.10
CA PRO A 40 0.44 -6.30 -7.00
C PRO A 40 0.42 -7.66 -7.72
N ASP A 41 1.09 -7.77 -8.86
CA ASP A 41 1.28 -9.04 -9.57
C ASP A 41 2.28 -10.02 -8.92
N ALA A 42 2.87 -9.63 -7.78
CA ALA A 42 3.85 -10.41 -7.03
C ALA A 42 3.50 -10.48 -5.53
N GLN A 43 3.89 -11.58 -4.88
CA GLN A 43 3.83 -11.72 -3.42
C GLN A 43 4.90 -10.87 -2.74
N ASP A 44 4.62 -10.39 -1.53
CA ASP A 44 5.53 -9.55 -0.73
C ASP A 44 6.03 -8.28 -1.46
N ALA A 45 5.27 -7.76 -2.41
CA ALA A 45 5.75 -6.71 -3.30
C ALA A 45 6.02 -5.38 -2.58
N SER A 46 6.99 -4.64 -3.09
CA SER A 46 7.39 -3.32 -2.60
C SER A 46 7.30 -2.24 -3.69
N PRO A 47 7.02 -0.95 -3.36
CA PRO A 47 7.15 0.17 -4.29
C PRO A 47 8.59 0.46 -4.68
N HIS A 48 9.58 -0.17 -4.02
CA HIS A 48 10.99 -0.04 -4.38
C HIS A 48 11.41 -0.94 -5.54
N GLU A 49 10.53 -1.84 -5.98
CA GLU A 49 10.72 -2.75 -7.11
C GLU A 49 9.58 -2.60 -8.12
N GLN A 50 9.84 -3.00 -9.37
CA GLN A 50 8.82 -2.97 -10.41
C GLN A 50 7.81 -4.09 -10.17
N HIS A 51 6.53 -3.72 -10.12
CA HIS A 51 5.39 -4.63 -10.11
C HIS A 51 4.24 -3.95 -10.85
N LYS A 52 3.28 -4.75 -11.32
CA LYS A 52 2.07 -4.25 -11.97
C LYS A 52 0.94 -4.15 -10.95
N LEU A 53 0.08 -3.16 -11.15
CA LEU A 53 -1.22 -3.10 -10.49
C LEU A 53 -2.17 -4.08 -11.17
N MET A 54 -2.82 -4.91 -10.37
CA MET A 54 -3.83 -5.88 -10.76
C MET A 54 -5.17 -5.53 -10.11
N GLY A 55 -6.25 -6.13 -10.61
CA GLY A 55 -7.62 -5.77 -10.24
C GLY A 55 -8.09 -4.44 -10.85
N PRO A 56 -9.17 -3.83 -10.34
CA PRO A 56 -9.98 -4.30 -9.21
C PRO A 56 -10.77 -5.57 -9.55
N ASP A 57 -10.52 -6.66 -8.84
CA ASP A 57 -11.24 -7.93 -8.95
C ASP A 57 -11.14 -8.77 -7.67
N ASP A 58 -11.90 -9.88 -7.61
CA ASP A 58 -11.77 -10.92 -6.61
C ASP A 58 -10.72 -11.94 -7.09
N CYS A 59 -9.45 -11.68 -6.76
CA CYS A 59 -8.38 -12.64 -7.00
C CYS A 59 -7.82 -13.15 -5.67
N PRO A 60 -8.31 -14.32 -5.17
CA PRO A 60 -7.83 -14.90 -3.92
C PRO A 60 -6.36 -15.32 -3.98
N GLN A 61 -5.83 -15.58 -5.18
CA GLN A 61 -4.41 -15.88 -5.41
C GLN A 61 -3.57 -14.63 -5.70
N GLY A 62 -4.19 -13.45 -5.71
CA GLY A 62 -3.53 -12.18 -5.95
C GLY A 62 -2.49 -11.87 -4.88
N GLY A 63 -1.38 -11.25 -5.30
CA GLY A 63 -0.28 -10.83 -4.43
C GLY A 63 -0.70 -9.78 -3.40
N GLU A 64 0.23 -9.41 -2.54
CA GLU A 64 0.02 -8.41 -1.49
C GLU A 64 1.27 -7.54 -1.36
N TRP A 65 1.04 -6.27 -1.03
CA TRP A 65 2.15 -5.39 -0.67
C TRP A 65 2.58 -5.70 0.74
N THR A 66 3.89 -5.76 0.99
CA THR A 66 4.40 -6.02 2.32
C THR A 66 5.49 -5.04 2.72
N ILE A 67 5.19 -4.20 3.72
CA ILE A 67 6.18 -3.32 4.34
C ILE A 67 7.10 -4.17 5.20
N GLY A 68 8.40 -3.90 5.15
CA GLY A 68 9.39 -4.61 5.96
C GLY A 68 9.97 -5.83 5.26
N ARG A 69 9.56 -6.19 4.04
CA ARG A 69 10.23 -7.25 3.25
C ARG A 69 11.39 -6.71 2.44
N HIS A 70 11.27 -5.50 1.91
CA HIS A 70 12.34 -4.88 1.13
C HIS A 70 13.45 -4.33 2.03
N HIS A 71 14.70 -4.36 1.57
CA HIS A 71 15.88 -3.94 2.34
C HIS A 71 15.93 -2.42 2.66
N ARG A 72 15.05 -1.63 2.03
CA ARG A 72 14.88 -0.19 2.29
C ARG A 72 13.86 0.12 3.38
N ASP A 73 13.11 -0.89 3.83
CA ASP A 73 12.13 -0.74 4.88
C ASP A 73 12.75 -1.01 6.25
N VAL A 74 12.25 -0.32 7.26
CA VAL A 74 12.62 -0.49 8.66
C VAL A 74 11.79 -1.64 9.22
N ARG A 75 12.47 -2.76 9.48
CA ARG A 75 11.90 -3.96 10.11
C ARG A 75 11.84 -3.83 11.63
N LYS A 76 11.06 -2.88 12.13
CA LYS A 76 10.93 -2.64 13.57
C LYS A 76 9.47 -2.42 13.94
N GLU A 77 9.02 -3.15 14.96
CA GLU A 77 7.70 -2.97 15.57
C GLU A 77 7.44 -1.51 15.94
N GLY A 78 6.22 -1.05 15.66
CA GLY A 78 5.78 0.31 15.90
C GLY A 78 6.30 1.34 14.89
N SER A 79 7.09 0.92 13.89
CA SER A 79 7.42 1.81 12.77
C SER A 79 6.16 2.13 11.99
N ARG A 80 5.93 3.41 11.69
CA ARG A 80 4.72 3.85 10.99
C ARG A 80 5.08 4.28 9.59
N TYR A 81 4.30 3.83 8.61
CA TYR A 81 4.48 4.14 7.20
C TYR A 81 3.23 4.82 6.68
N LYS A 82 3.38 5.98 6.05
CA LYS A 82 2.31 6.57 5.25
C LYS A 82 2.32 5.93 3.89
N VAL A 83 1.34 5.07 3.64
CA VAL A 83 1.04 4.49 2.34
C VAL A 83 0.26 5.53 1.53
N SER A 84 0.66 5.77 0.29
CA SER A 84 -0.06 6.59 -0.66
C SER A 84 -0.40 5.78 -1.91
N PHE A 85 -1.67 5.66 -2.21
CA PHE A 85 -2.19 5.08 -3.44
C PHE A 85 -2.39 6.18 -4.48
N LEU A 86 -1.52 6.21 -5.48
CA LEU A 86 -1.46 7.25 -6.51
C LEU A 86 -2.51 6.99 -7.57
N VAL A 87 -3.27 8.02 -7.94
CA VAL A 87 -4.26 7.94 -9.03
C VAL A 87 -4.04 9.08 -10.02
N SER A 88 -4.38 8.82 -11.29
CA SER A 88 -4.37 9.82 -12.35
C SER A 88 -5.53 10.82 -12.15
N SER A 89 -5.52 11.92 -12.90
CA SER A 89 -6.68 12.84 -12.94
C SER A 89 -7.96 12.16 -13.44
N GLY A 90 -7.84 11.05 -14.19
CA GLY A 90 -8.94 10.18 -14.62
C GLY A 90 -9.36 9.13 -13.58
N ARG A 91 -8.75 9.13 -12.40
CA ARG A 91 -8.90 8.12 -11.33
C ARG A 91 -8.34 6.74 -11.67
N ASP A 92 -7.50 6.65 -12.69
CA ASP A 92 -6.79 5.40 -12.99
C ASP A 92 -5.70 5.16 -11.93
N PRO A 93 -5.55 3.93 -11.43
CA PRO A 93 -4.50 3.60 -10.48
C PRO A 93 -3.12 3.69 -11.14
N LEU A 94 -2.20 4.45 -10.53
CA LEU A 94 -0.83 4.64 -11.01
C LEU A 94 0.20 3.81 -10.24
N GLY A 95 -0.06 3.55 -8.96
CA GLY A 95 0.80 2.72 -8.13
C GLY A 95 0.65 3.03 -6.65
N VAL A 96 1.48 2.38 -5.85
CA VAL A 96 1.63 2.69 -4.42
C VAL A 96 3.01 3.25 -4.15
N LYS A 97 3.10 4.05 -3.09
CA LYS A 97 4.37 4.42 -2.45
C LYS A 97 4.17 4.37 -0.96
N TRP A 98 5.24 4.19 -0.21
CA TRP A 98 5.21 4.41 1.23
C TRP A 98 6.41 5.20 1.71
N GLN A 99 6.21 5.95 2.77
CA GLN A 99 7.23 6.76 3.42
C GLN A 99 7.21 6.45 4.91
N LEU A 100 8.38 6.15 5.49
CA LEU A 100 8.55 6.03 6.92
C LEU A 100 8.22 7.38 7.58
N LEU A 101 7.34 7.35 8.58
CA LEU A 101 7.03 8.48 9.43
C LEU A 101 8.02 8.48 10.58
N VAL A 102 8.83 9.54 10.66
CA VAL A 102 9.71 9.75 11.80
C VAL A 102 8.91 10.38 12.95
N PRO A 103 9.22 10.06 14.22
CA PRO A 103 8.58 10.73 15.34
C PRO A 103 8.90 12.22 15.30
N GLY A 104 7.87 13.07 15.12
CA GLY A 104 8.00 14.52 15.13
C GLY A 104 7.51 15.26 13.88
N ASP A 105 7.07 14.56 12.82
CA ASP A 105 6.31 15.11 11.68
C ASP A 105 4.81 15.22 11.98
#